data_AF-A0A9D8B8K7-F1
#
_entry.id   AF-A0A9D8B8K7-F1
#
_cell.length_a   1.000
_cell.length_b   1.000
_cell.length_c   1.000
_cell.angle_alpha   90.00
_cell.angle_beta   90.00
_cell.angle_gamma   90.00
#
_symmetry.space_group_name_H-M   'P 1'
#
loop_
_entity.id
_entity.type
_entity.pdbx_description
1 polymer ?
#
loop_
_entity_poly.entity_id
_entity_poly.type
_entity_poly.pdbx_seq_one_letter_code
_entity_poly.pdbx_strand_id
1 'polypeptide(L)'
;MTIANSEQEWLDEQVRRTIWTGPWNKFIDLVDLIYNWGRRNSIWPLGFGLACCAIEMICTSATRFDIARFGMELFRGTPRQADLMLVSGTVTKKMAPAVVRLYNQMAEPKYVVAMGACASGGGPFKEGYNVVSGVDKLVPVDVYIPGCPPTPQALLYGLMQLQKKIDKQSIRDAAWYRKGVSEGVPEPILGPDLIDARRLDEITALSADPEKLAARAVKLATKGKKE
;
A
#
# COMPACT_ATOMS: atom_id res chain seq x y z
N MET A 1 -9.73 60.59 -7.08
CA MET A 1 -8.96 59.57 -7.82
C MET A 1 -8.76 58.26 -7.05
N THR A 2 -9.07 58.17 -5.75
CA THR A 2 -8.83 56.98 -4.90
C THR A 2 -9.90 55.89 -4.99
N ILE A 3 -11.13 56.19 -5.42
CA ILE A 3 -12.25 55.22 -5.48
C ILE A 3 -12.14 54.28 -6.70
N ALA A 4 -11.58 54.76 -7.82
CA ALA A 4 -11.41 53.95 -9.03
C ALA A 4 -10.41 52.80 -8.84
N ASN A 5 -9.35 53.01 -8.05
CA ASN A 5 -8.36 51.99 -7.76
C ASN A 5 -8.93 50.84 -6.89
N SER A 6 -9.79 51.14 -5.90
CA SER A 6 -10.41 50.10 -5.07
C SER A 6 -11.43 49.24 -5.83
N GLU A 7 -12.12 49.84 -6.81
CA GLU A 7 -13.08 49.11 -7.65
C GLU A 7 -12.36 48.24 -8.69
N GLN A 8 -11.22 48.70 -9.23
CA GLN A 8 -10.36 47.93 -10.12
C GLN A 8 -9.64 46.80 -9.39
N GLU A 9 -9.15 47.02 -8.16
CA GLU A 9 -8.60 45.95 -7.32
C GLU A 9 -9.67 44.92 -6.93
N TRP A 10 -10.89 45.36 -6.62
CA TRP A 10 -12.02 44.47 -6.36
C TRP A 10 -12.44 43.70 -7.62
N LEU A 11 -12.50 44.36 -8.78
CA LEU A 11 -12.75 43.71 -10.08
C LEU A 11 -11.65 42.71 -10.42
N ASP A 12 -10.39 43.06 -10.25
CA ASP A 12 -9.25 42.15 -10.45
C ASP A 12 -9.27 40.98 -9.46
N GLU A 13 -9.75 41.18 -8.24
CA GLU A 13 -9.95 40.13 -7.25
C GLU A 13 -11.16 39.24 -7.60
N GLN A 14 -12.25 39.80 -8.10
CA GLN A 14 -13.42 39.05 -8.59
C GLN A 14 -13.11 38.30 -9.88
N VAL A 15 -12.37 38.91 -10.80
CA VAL A 15 -11.85 38.33 -12.03
C VAL A 15 -10.83 37.24 -11.69
N ARG A 16 -9.92 37.44 -10.73
CA ARG A 16 -9.07 36.35 -10.20
C ARG A 16 -9.91 35.24 -9.59
N ARG A 17 -10.92 35.53 -8.75
CA ARG A 17 -11.80 34.49 -8.17
C ARG A 17 -12.63 33.76 -9.23
N THR A 18 -13.07 34.44 -10.28
CA THR A 18 -13.95 33.91 -11.33
C THR A 18 -13.19 33.19 -12.44
N ILE A 19 -12.00 33.67 -12.83
CA ILE A 19 -11.13 33.05 -13.83
C ILE A 19 -10.30 31.90 -13.22
N TRP A 20 -9.90 32.01 -11.94
CA TRP A 20 -9.11 30.96 -11.26
C TRP A 20 -9.99 29.83 -10.69
N THR A 21 -11.30 30.03 -10.53
CA THR A 21 -12.31 28.95 -10.46
C THR A 21 -12.96 28.69 -11.83
N GLY A 22 -12.17 28.80 -12.90
CA GLY A 22 -12.66 28.63 -14.26
C GLY A 22 -13.43 27.31 -14.46
N PRO A 23 -14.27 27.22 -15.51
CA PRO A 23 -15.00 25.99 -15.85
C PRO A 23 -14.09 24.76 -15.90
N TRP A 24 -12.80 24.94 -16.19
CA TRP A 24 -11.79 23.90 -16.20
C TRP A 24 -11.50 23.25 -14.83
N ASN A 25 -11.45 24.03 -13.74
CA ASN A 25 -11.22 23.47 -12.40
C ASN A 25 -12.45 22.69 -11.92
N LYS A 26 -13.64 23.26 -12.09
CA LYS A 26 -14.90 22.56 -11.79
C LYS A 26 -15.11 21.31 -12.65
N PHE A 27 -14.65 21.35 -13.90
CA PHE A 27 -14.67 20.18 -14.79
C PHE A 27 -13.74 19.09 -14.28
N ILE A 28 -12.53 19.43 -13.82
CA ILE A 28 -11.59 18.45 -13.25
C ILE A 28 -12.13 17.88 -11.94
N ASP A 29 -12.73 18.70 -11.08
CA ASP A 29 -13.38 18.21 -9.86
C ASP A 29 -14.52 17.23 -10.17
N LEU A 30 -15.28 17.48 -11.25
CA LEU A 30 -16.32 16.56 -11.73
C LEU A 30 -15.72 15.25 -12.26
N VAL A 31 -14.62 15.33 -13.02
CA VAL A 31 -13.90 14.14 -13.51
C VAL A 31 -13.33 13.33 -12.35
N ASP A 32 -12.73 13.98 -11.35
CA ASP A 32 -12.21 13.35 -10.14
C ASP A 32 -13.33 12.65 -9.38
N LEU A 33 -14.49 13.29 -9.24
CA LEU A 33 -15.67 12.69 -8.61
C LEU A 33 -16.11 11.40 -9.31
N ILE A 34 -16.24 11.42 -10.64
CA ILE A 34 -16.67 10.25 -11.43
C ILE A 34 -15.60 9.16 -11.38
N TYR A 35 -14.32 9.54 -11.50
CA TYR A 35 -13.18 8.63 -11.48
C TYR A 35 -13.06 7.91 -10.13
N ASN A 36 -13.12 8.65 -9.03
CA ASN A 36 -13.08 8.08 -7.68
C ASN A 36 -14.33 7.28 -7.35
N TRP A 37 -15.50 7.72 -7.82
CA TRP A 37 -16.73 6.96 -7.67
C TRP A 37 -16.65 5.58 -8.34
N GLY A 38 -16.05 5.49 -9.53
CA GLY A 38 -15.78 4.20 -10.17
C GLY A 38 -14.86 3.34 -9.30
N ARG A 39 -13.69 3.87 -8.96
CA ARG A 39 -12.65 3.14 -8.21
C ARG A 39 -13.12 2.66 -6.84
N ARG A 40 -13.81 3.49 -6.06
CA ARG A 40 -14.23 3.14 -4.70
C ARG A 40 -15.30 2.04 -4.65
N ASN A 41 -16.12 1.95 -5.71
CA ASN A 41 -17.24 1.04 -5.82
C ASN A 41 -16.88 -0.24 -6.59
N SER A 42 -15.66 -0.35 -7.13
CA SER A 42 -15.17 -1.55 -7.83
C SER A 42 -13.74 -1.86 -7.41
N ILE A 43 -13.53 -2.14 -6.12
CA ILE A 43 -12.21 -2.50 -5.60
C ILE A 43 -12.13 -4.01 -5.55
N TRP A 44 -11.29 -4.62 -6.36
CA TRP A 44 -11.15 -6.08 -6.36
C TRP A 44 -9.99 -6.53 -5.46
N PRO A 45 -10.28 -7.17 -4.31
CA PRO A 45 -9.24 -7.68 -3.44
C PRO A 45 -8.54 -8.90 -4.06
N LEU A 46 -7.23 -8.97 -3.91
CA LEU A 46 -6.44 -10.17 -4.13
C LEU A 46 -6.73 -11.16 -3.00
N GLY A 47 -7.05 -12.41 -3.34
CA GLY A 47 -7.29 -13.48 -2.37
C GLY A 47 -6.02 -13.93 -1.65
N PHE A 48 -5.45 -13.06 -0.80
CA PHE A 48 -4.15 -13.26 -0.16
C PHE A 48 -4.26 -13.59 1.34
N GLY A 49 -4.79 -14.79 1.62
CA GLY A 49 -4.95 -15.32 2.97
C GLY A 49 -3.70 -16.03 3.50
N LEU A 50 -3.04 -15.49 4.53
CA LEU A 50 -1.81 -16.07 5.09
C LEU A 50 -2.02 -16.87 6.40
N ALA A 51 -2.98 -16.46 7.22
CA ALA A 51 -3.18 -17.05 8.55
C ALA A 51 -4.63 -16.90 9.03
N CYS A 52 -4.86 -16.86 10.35
CA CYS A 52 -6.19 -16.77 10.97
C CYS A 52 -7.04 -15.58 10.50
N CYS A 53 -6.42 -14.44 10.13
CA CYS A 53 -7.16 -13.29 9.59
C CYS A 53 -7.84 -13.59 8.25
N ALA A 54 -7.36 -14.59 7.50
CA ALA A 54 -8.00 -15.04 6.27
C ALA A 54 -9.38 -15.66 6.54
N ILE A 55 -9.57 -16.32 7.68
CA ILE A 55 -10.87 -16.88 8.06
C ILE A 55 -11.87 -15.75 8.28
N GLU A 56 -11.47 -14.69 8.98
CA GLU A 56 -12.36 -13.52 9.16
C GLU A 56 -12.60 -12.73 7.87
N MET A 57 -11.65 -12.73 6.95
CA MET A 57 -11.86 -12.22 5.60
C MET A 57 -12.95 -13.03 4.87
N ILE A 58 -12.93 -14.36 4.97
CA ILE A 58 -13.98 -15.24 4.40
C ILE A 58 -15.32 -15.00 5.10
N CYS A 59 -15.34 -14.86 6.43
CA CYS A 59 -16.55 -14.50 7.19
C CYS A 59 -17.13 -13.15 6.75
N THR A 60 -16.28 -12.19 6.38
CA THR A 60 -16.71 -10.87 5.87
C THR A 60 -17.30 -10.97 4.47
N SER A 61 -16.84 -11.94 3.68
CA SER A 61 -17.44 -12.28 2.38
C SER A 61 -18.73 -13.11 2.49
N ALA A 62 -19.05 -13.65 3.67
CA ALA A 62 -20.25 -14.44 3.89
C ALA A 62 -21.50 -13.54 4.01
N THR A 63 -22.68 -14.17 3.92
CA THR A 63 -23.99 -13.52 3.83
C THR A 63 -24.30 -12.51 4.95
N ARG A 64 -23.72 -12.66 6.14
CA ARG A 64 -24.00 -11.78 7.28
C ARG A 64 -23.42 -10.37 7.10
N PHE A 65 -22.19 -10.28 6.60
CA PHE A 65 -21.46 -9.01 6.48
C PHE A 65 -21.32 -8.54 5.03
N ASP A 66 -21.34 -9.47 4.09
CA ASP A 66 -21.51 -9.27 2.65
C ASP A 66 -20.72 -8.08 2.09
N ILE A 67 -19.43 -8.32 1.86
CA ILE A 67 -18.51 -7.35 1.25
C ILE A 67 -18.92 -6.95 -0.18
N ALA A 68 -19.81 -7.72 -0.84
CA ALA A 68 -20.29 -7.43 -2.19
C ALA A 68 -21.06 -6.11 -2.27
N ARG A 69 -21.72 -5.73 -1.17
CA ARG A 69 -22.46 -4.45 -1.06
C ARG A 69 -21.58 -3.23 -1.29
N PHE A 70 -20.28 -3.37 -1.08
CA PHE A 70 -19.29 -2.31 -1.25
C PHE A 70 -18.46 -2.48 -2.54
N GLY A 71 -18.85 -3.41 -3.42
CA GLY A 71 -18.20 -3.64 -4.71
C GLY A 71 -16.89 -4.43 -4.64
N MET A 72 -16.70 -5.21 -3.57
CA MET A 72 -15.49 -5.98 -3.30
C MET A 72 -15.74 -7.50 -3.30
N GLU A 73 -16.79 -7.98 -3.97
CA GLU A 73 -17.20 -9.40 -4.00
C GLU A 73 -16.19 -10.32 -4.67
N LEU A 74 -15.45 -9.80 -5.66
CA LEU A 74 -14.58 -10.57 -6.52
C LEU A 74 -13.18 -10.68 -5.92
N PHE A 75 -12.96 -11.70 -5.10
CA PHE A 75 -11.61 -12.11 -4.73
C PHE A 75 -10.88 -12.67 -5.94
N ARG A 76 -9.92 -11.91 -6.47
CA ARG A 76 -9.14 -12.32 -7.63
C ARG A 76 -8.04 -13.28 -7.20
N GLY A 77 -7.88 -14.36 -7.96
CA GLY A 77 -6.76 -15.31 -7.80
C GLY A 77 -5.47 -14.85 -8.48
N THR A 78 -5.52 -13.79 -9.28
CA THR A 78 -4.38 -13.24 -10.02
C THR A 78 -4.15 -11.78 -9.62
N PRO A 79 -2.91 -11.38 -9.29
CA PRO A 79 -2.58 -9.99 -8.93
C PRO A 79 -2.78 -9.02 -10.10
N ARG A 80 -2.68 -9.48 -11.35
CA ARG A 80 -2.82 -8.62 -12.54
C ARG A 80 -4.22 -8.07 -12.75
N GLN A 81 -5.22 -8.62 -12.05
CA GLN A 81 -6.61 -8.21 -12.14
C GLN A 81 -7.12 -7.65 -10.79
N ALA A 82 -6.25 -7.48 -9.80
CA ALA A 82 -6.62 -7.02 -8.47
C ALA A 82 -6.13 -5.58 -8.26
N ASP A 83 -6.96 -4.77 -7.61
CA ASP A 83 -6.65 -3.38 -7.29
C ASP A 83 -6.29 -3.21 -5.80
N LEU A 84 -6.66 -4.18 -4.96
CA LEU A 84 -6.40 -4.16 -3.53
C LEU A 84 -5.65 -5.42 -3.10
N MET A 85 -4.49 -5.24 -2.46
CA MET A 85 -3.78 -6.30 -1.77
C MET A 85 -4.18 -6.30 -0.28
N LEU A 86 -5.00 -7.26 0.11
CA LEU A 86 -5.36 -7.46 1.52
C LEU A 86 -4.37 -8.42 2.17
N VAL A 87 -3.47 -7.91 3.00
CA VAL A 87 -2.49 -8.74 3.72
C VAL A 87 -3.13 -9.25 5.01
N SER A 88 -3.83 -10.38 4.92
CA SER A 88 -4.58 -10.96 6.03
C SER A 88 -3.79 -12.08 6.73
N GLY A 89 -2.85 -11.70 7.59
CA GLY A 89 -2.14 -12.64 8.46
C GLY A 89 -0.66 -12.31 8.68
N THR A 90 0.08 -13.29 9.21
CA THR A 90 1.50 -13.13 9.49
C THR A 90 2.35 -13.24 8.22
N VAL A 91 3.23 -12.27 8.01
CA VAL A 91 4.21 -12.31 6.92
C VAL A 91 5.48 -12.91 7.45
N THR A 92 5.79 -14.13 6.99
CA THR A 92 7.08 -14.76 7.31
C THR A 92 8.17 -14.21 6.40
N LYS A 93 9.42 -14.24 6.87
CA LYS A 93 10.59 -13.82 6.09
C LYS A 93 10.75 -14.62 4.80
N LYS A 94 10.29 -15.88 4.78
CA LYS A 94 10.25 -16.73 3.58
C LYS A 94 9.18 -16.27 2.58
N MET A 95 8.05 -15.73 3.07
CA MET A 95 6.97 -15.21 2.24
C MET A 95 7.24 -13.80 1.72
N ALA A 96 8.13 -13.04 2.35
CA ALA A 96 8.48 -11.66 1.98
C ALA A 96 8.73 -11.44 0.47
N PRO A 97 9.60 -12.22 -0.22
CA PRO A 97 9.78 -12.08 -1.68
C PRO A 97 8.47 -12.24 -2.47
N ALA A 98 7.64 -13.21 -2.09
CA ALA A 98 6.39 -13.46 -2.78
C ALA A 98 5.39 -12.31 -2.60
N VAL A 99 5.34 -11.68 -1.42
CA VAL A 99 4.50 -10.49 -1.16
C VAL A 99 4.91 -9.35 -2.09
N VAL A 100 6.19 -9.03 -2.13
CA VAL A 100 6.72 -7.93 -2.96
C VAL A 100 6.50 -8.22 -4.45
N ARG A 101 6.72 -9.47 -4.88
CA ARG A 101 6.48 -9.89 -6.26
C ARG A 101 5.01 -9.76 -6.67
N LEU A 102 4.07 -10.16 -5.80
CA LEU A 102 2.64 -10.00 -6.06
C LEU A 102 2.28 -8.52 -6.19
N TYR A 103 2.78 -7.68 -5.28
CA TYR A 103 2.56 -6.23 -5.31
C TYR A 103 3.12 -5.57 -6.59
N ASN A 104 4.31 -6.00 -7.04
CA ASN A 104 4.91 -5.51 -8.28
C ASN A 104 4.13 -5.95 -9.53
N GLN A 105 3.43 -7.09 -9.47
CA GLN A 105 2.62 -7.59 -10.59
C GLN A 105 1.23 -6.95 -10.68
N MET A 106 0.77 -6.25 -9.65
CA MET A 106 -0.49 -5.51 -9.67
C MET A 106 -0.37 -4.26 -10.54
N ALA A 107 -1.42 -3.99 -11.31
CA ALA A 107 -1.53 -2.78 -12.11
C ALA A 107 -1.72 -1.55 -11.21
N GLU A 108 -1.24 -0.40 -11.67
CA GLU A 108 -1.66 0.86 -11.07
C GLU A 108 -3.06 1.22 -11.60
N PRO A 109 -4.00 1.66 -10.75
CA PRO A 109 -3.84 2.00 -9.33
C PRO A 109 -4.01 0.82 -8.37
N LYS A 110 -3.05 0.65 -7.45
CA LYS A 110 -3.11 -0.39 -6.41
C LYS A 110 -3.10 0.15 -4.98
N TYR A 111 -3.75 -0.58 -4.08
CA TYR A 111 -3.81 -0.28 -2.65
C TYR A 111 -3.38 -1.48 -1.81
N VAL A 112 -2.85 -1.22 -0.62
CA VAL A 112 -2.49 -2.26 0.34
C VAL A 112 -3.17 -2.02 1.67
N VAL A 113 -3.85 -3.04 2.18
CA VAL A 113 -4.46 -3.01 3.52
C VAL A 113 -3.81 -4.07 4.39
N ALA A 114 -3.26 -3.64 5.53
CA ALA A 114 -2.72 -4.55 6.54
C ALA A 114 -3.84 -4.97 7.49
N MET A 115 -4.22 -6.25 7.42
CA MET A 115 -5.28 -6.81 8.24
C MET A 115 -4.70 -7.62 9.41
N GLY A 116 -4.92 -7.09 10.61
CA GLY A 116 -4.56 -7.73 11.86
C GLY A 116 -3.17 -7.35 12.38
N ALA A 117 -2.94 -7.62 13.67
CA ALA A 117 -1.73 -7.23 14.38
C ALA A 117 -0.46 -7.83 13.77
N CYS A 118 -0.54 -9.03 13.22
CA CYS A 118 0.59 -9.69 12.56
C CYS A 118 1.05 -8.93 11.31
N ALA A 119 0.11 -8.47 10.47
CA ALA A 119 0.43 -7.72 9.26
C ALA A 119 0.91 -6.30 9.59
N SER A 120 0.33 -5.66 10.61
CA SER A 120 0.69 -4.28 10.99
C SER A 120 2.06 -4.18 11.66
N GLY A 121 2.44 -5.14 12.52
CA GLY A 121 3.65 -5.01 13.33
C GLY A 121 4.28 -6.32 13.82
N GLY A 122 3.94 -7.46 13.21
CA GLY A 122 4.38 -8.79 13.64
C GLY A 122 3.49 -9.43 14.72
N GLY A 123 2.67 -8.63 15.40
CA GLY A 123 1.68 -9.09 16.38
C GLY A 123 2.31 -9.91 17.51
N PRO A 124 1.68 -11.00 17.97
CA PRO A 124 2.23 -11.84 19.04
C PRO A 124 3.54 -12.53 18.65
N PHE A 125 3.86 -12.58 17.35
CA PHE A 125 5.08 -13.21 16.83
C PHE A 125 6.17 -12.20 16.48
N LYS A 126 6.08 -10.96 16.99
CA LYS A 126 7.04 -9.89 16.68
C LYS A 126 8.49 -10.25 17.02
N GLU A 127 8.69 -11.01 18.10
CA GLU A 127 10.01 -11.48 18.56
C GLU A 127 10.43 -12.81 17.88
N GLY A 128 9.58 -13.39 17.03
CA GLY A 128 9.88 -14.62 16.32
C GLY A 128 10.96 -14.44 15.25
N TYR A 129 11.92 -15.36 15.19
CA TYR A 129 13.01 -15.34 14.22
C TYR A 129 12.54 -15.39 12.76
N ASN A 130 11.34 -15.90 12.49
CA ASN A 130 10.82 -16.16 11.16
C ASN A 130 9.81 -15.12 10.66
N VAL A 131 9.36 -14.18 11.52
CA VAL A 131 8.29 -13.22 11.18
C VAL A 131 8.90 -11.86 10.86
N VAL A 132 8.29 -11.16 9.90
CA VAL A 132 8.61 -9.76 9.61
C VAL A 132 7.79 -8.87 10.54
N SER A 133 8.43 -7.93 11.24
CA SER A 133 7.76 -7.00 12.15
C SER A 133 6.99 -5.90 11.39
N GLY A 134 5.97 -6.30 10.62
CA GLY A 134 5.11 -5.44 9.82
C GLY A 134 5.37 -5.53 8.31
N VAL A 135 4.29 -5.54 7.53
CA VAL A 135 4.33 -5.57 6.05
C VAL A 135 4.83 -4.23 5.46
N ASP A 136 4.73 -3.14 6.23
CA ASP A 136 5.19 -1.80 5.87
C ASP A 136 6.68 -1.72 5.55
N LYS A 137 7.47 -2.65 6.10
CA LYS A 137 8.90 -2.78 5.76
C LYS A 137 9.15 -3.29 4.33
N LEU A 138 8.13 -3.89 3.71
CA LEU A 138 8.21 -4.51 2.40
C LEU A 138 7.45 -3.71 1.36
N VAL A 139 6.17 -3.39 1.63
CA VAL A 139 5.28 -2.70 0.69
C VAL A 139 4.59 -1.54 1.40
N PRO A 140 4.30 -0.42 0.71
CA PRO A 140 3.63 0.72 1.33
C PRO A 140 2.20 0.35 1.70
N VAL A 141 1.82 0.56 2.96
CA VAL A 141 0.47 0.26 3.47
C VAL A 141 -0.41 1.50 3.47
N ASP A 142 -1.63 1.37 2.95
CA ASP A 142 -2.59 2.47 2.90
C ASP A 142 -3.44 2.61 4.14
N VAL A 143 -3.91 1.47 4.67
CA VAL A 143 -4.81 1.40 5.84
C VAL A 143 -4.41 0.21 6.71
N TYR A 144 -4.37 0.43 8.01
CA TYR A 144 -4.11 -0.59 9.03
C TYR A 144 -5.41 -0.92 9.75
N ILE A 145 -5.73 -2.22 9.85
CA ILE A 145 -6.92 -2.71 10.54
C ILE A 145 -6.47 -3.45 11.80
N PRO A 146 -6.70 -2.89 13.00
CA PRO A 146 -6.29 -3.51 14.25
C PRO A 146 -7.17 -4.73 14.60
N GLY A 147 -6.55 -5.76 15.19
CA GLY A 147 -7.23 -6.97 15.68
C GLY A 147 -6.37 -8.24 15.58
N CYS A 148 -6.72 -9.31 16.28
CA CYS A 148 -5.99 -10.58 16.23
C CYS A 148 -6.90 -11.80 16.56
N PRO A 149 -7.81 -12.20 15.65
CA PRO A 149 -8.11 -11.58 14.35
C PRO A 149 -9.03 -10.36 14.49
N PRO A 150 -9.03 -9.41 13.54
CA PRO A 150 -10.00 -8.32 13.53
C PRO A 150 -11.40 -8.88 13.25
N THR A 151 -12.41 -8.34 13.93
CA THR A 151 -13.79 -8.74 13.67
C THR A 151 -14.20 -8.37 12.24
N PRO A 152 -15.16 -9.08 11.61
CA PRO A 152 -15.64 -8.74 10.28
C PRO A 152 -16.12 -7.30 10.14
N GLN A 153 -16.72 -6.77 11.21
CA GLN A 153 -17.16 -5.37 11.29
C GLN A 153 -15.97 -4.39 11.24
N ALA A 154 -14.87 -4.71 11.95
CA ALA A 154 -13.66 -3.90 11.92
C ALA A 154 -12.99 -3.95 10.54
N LEU A 155 -13.00 -5.11 9.87
CA LEU A 155 -12.54 -5.23 8.50
C LEU A 155 -13.38 -4.33 7.56
N LEU A 156 -14.71 -4.43 7.64
CA LEU A 156 -15.62 -3.61 6.83
C LEU A 156 -15.39 -2.11 7.05
N TYR A 157 -15.23 -1.69 8.31
CA TYR A 157 -14.92 -0.30 8.64
C TYR A 157 -13.57 0.16 8.06
N GLY A 158 -12.54 -0.69 8.10
CA GLY A 158 -11.25 -0.40 7.48
C GLY A 158 -11.35 -0.23 5.96
N LEU A 159 -12.18 -1.03 5.31
CA LEU A 159 -12.46 -0.91 3.87
C LEU A 159 -13.25 0.37 3.53
N MET A 160 -14.22 0.75 4.37
CA MET A 160 -14.90 2.05 4.23
C MET A 160 -13.93 3.23 4.42
N GLN A 161 -12.94 3.08 5.29
CA GLN A 161 -11.89 4.10 5.46
C GLN A 161 -10.97 4.16 4.24
N LEU A 162 -10.68 3.03 3.60
CA LEU A 162 -10.00 2.99 2.31
C LEU A 162 -10.83 3.72 1.24
N GLN A 163 -12.13 3.44 1.13
CA GLN A 163 -13.01 4.17 0.20
C GLN A 163 -12.98 5.68 0.42
N LYS A 164 -13.01 6.14 1.69
CA LYS A 164 -12.86 7.56 2.04
C LYS A 164 -11.48 8.13 1.67
N LYS A 165 -10.42 7.31 1.68
CA LYS A 165 -9.08 7.71 1.23
C LYS A 165 -9.07 7.90 -0.28
N ILE A 166 -9.74 7.02 -1.03
CA ILE A 166 -9.87 7.07 -2.49
C ILE A 166 -10.67 8.29 -2.92
N ASP A 167 -11.78 8.59 -2.22
CA ASP A 167 -12.63 9.76 -2.48
C ASP A 167 -11.88 11.10 -2.39
N LYS A 168 -10.75 11.15 -1.67
CA LYS A 168 -9.92 12.35 -1.50
C LYS A 168 -8.79 12.48 -2.53
N GLN A 169 -8.61 11.52 -3.42
CA GLN A 169 -7.53 11.56 -4.42
C GLN A 169 -7.94 12.44 -5.60
N SER A 170 -7.00 13.21 -6.15
CA SER A 170 -7.21 13.93 -7.41
C SER A 170 -6.34 13.33 -8.50
N ILE A 171 -6.84 13.34 -9.75
CA ILE A 171 -6.09 12.87 -10.92
C ILE A 171 -4.78 13.66 -11.13
N ARG A 172 -4.73 14.91 -10.64
CA ARG A 172 -3.56 15.78 -10.74
C ARG A 172 -2.39 15.31 -9.87
N ASP A 173 -2.71 14.80 -8.68
CA ASP A 173 -1.72 14.43 -7.65
C ASP A 173 -1.40 12.92 -7.63
N ALA A 174 -2.16 12.15 -8.40
CA ALA A 174 -2.05 10.71 -8.50
C ALA A 174 -0.63 10.25 -8.89
N ALA A 175 -0.05 9.35 -8.09
CA ALA A 175 1.32 8.90 -8.27
C ALA A 175 1.57 8.22 -9.63
N TRP A 176 0.58 7.49 -10.14
CA TRP A 176 0.67 6.72 -11.38
C TRP A 176 0.54 7.56 -12.66
N TYR A 177 0.08 8.80 -12.58
CA TYR A 177 0.05 9.72 -13.74
C TYR A 177 1.28 10.65 -13.78
N ARG A 178 2.18 10.56 -12.80
CA ARG A 178 3.42 11.36 -12.80
C ARG A 178 4.36 10.89 -13.91
N LYS A 179 5.02 11.85 -14.57
CA LYS A 179 6.03 11.58 -15.61
C LYS A 179 7.28 10.99 -14.95
N GLY A 180 7.64 9.77 -15.33
CA GLY A 180 8.81 9.04 -14.83
C GLY A 180 8.66 7.53 -15.02
N VAL A 181 9.72 6.77 -14.76
CA VAL A 181 9.63 5.30 -14.68
C VAL A 181 9.12 4.94 -13.29
N SER A 182 8.00 4.22 -13.22
CA SER A 182 7.55 3.63 -11.96
C SER A 182 8.45 2.43 -11.63
N GLU A 183 9.48 2.65 -10.81
CA GLU A 183 10.31 1.56 -10.32
C GLU A 183 9.52 0.72 -9.32
N GLY A 184 9.51 -0.60 -9.52
CA GLY A 184 8.89 -1.53 -8.59
C GLY A 184 9.65 -1.58 -7.26
N VAL A 185 8.98 -2.06 -6.23
CA VAL A 185 9.62 -2.29 -4.93
C VAL A 185 10.71 -3.35 -5.12
N PRO A 186 11.94 -3.15 -4.62
CA PRO A 186 13.01 -4.12 -4.78
C PRO A 186 12.63 -5.45 -4.11
N GLU A 187 12.67 -6.55 -4.87
CA GLU A 187 12.34 -7.87 -4.35
C GLU A 187 13.45 -8.35 -3.39
N PRO A 188 13.14 -8.61 -2.10
CA PRO A 188 14.12 -9.14 -1.18
C PRO A 188 14.40 -10.60 -1.53
N ILE A 189 15.65 -10.94 -1.88
CA ILE A 189 16.06 -12.33 -2.15
C ILE A 189 15.78 -13.20 -0.91
N LEU A 190 16.05 -12.64 0.28
CA LEU A 190 15.76 -13.20 1.60
C LEU A 190 15.44 -12.06 2.57
N GLY A 191 14.65 -12.35 3.62
CA GLY A 191 14.46 -11.39 4.72
C GLY A 191 15.79 -11.07 5.41
N PRO A 192 15.91 -9.91 6.11
CA PRO A 192 17.19 -9.39 6.61
C PRO A 192 17.99 -10.36 7.51
N ASP A 193 17.31 -11.32 8.17
CA ASP A 193 17.96 -12.31 9.04
C ASP A 193 17.86 -13.76 8.51
N LEU A 194 17.51 -13.95 7.23
CA LEU A 194 17.49 -15.29 6.62
C LEU A 194 18.81 -15.56 5.90
N ILE A 195 19.42 -16.69 6.26
CA ILE A 195 20.62 -17.23 5.62
C ILE A 195 20.19 -18.00 4.37
N ASP A 196 20.86 -17.76 3.23
CA ASP A 196 20.69 -18.62 2.07
C ASP A 196 21.43 -19.94 2.32
N ALA A 197 20.68 -20.99 2.62
CA ALA A 197 21.26 -22.31 2.87
C ALA A 197 22.06 -22.85 1.67
N ARG A 198 21.81 -22.36 0.44
CA ARG A 198 22.59 -22.75 -0.75
C ARG A 198 23.98 -22.13 -0.78
N ARG A 199 24.18 -21.04 -0.05
CA ARG A 199 25.44 -20.32 0.07
C ARG A 199 26.06 -20.50 1.45
N LEU A 200 25.65 -21.55 2.18
CA LEU A 200 26.15 -21.78 3.53
C LEU A 200 27.68 -21.88 3.54
N ASP A 201 28.27 -22.55 2.56
CA ASP A 201 29.73 -22.70 2.43
C ASP A 201 30.43 -21.33 2.26
N GLU A 202 29.88 -20.45 1.43
CA GLU A 202 30.39 -19.08 1.26
C GLU A 202 30.26 -18.26 2.55
N ILE A 203 29.13 -18.41 3.26
CA ILE A 203 28.85 -17.69 4.51
C ILE A 203 29.77 -18.18 5.63
N THR A 204 29.97 -19.49 5.76
CA THR A 204 30.90 -20.10 6.71
C THR A 204 32.33 -19.66 6.42
N ALA A 205 32.76 -19.68 5.17
CA ALA A 205 34.09 -19.19 4.76
C ALA A 205 34.30 -17.70 5.05
N LEU A 206 33.28 -16.86 4.82
CA LEU A 206 33.35 -15.44 5.14
C LEU A 206 33.32 -15.17 6.65
N SER A 207 32.56 -15.95 7.41
CA SER A 207 32.47 -15.85 8.89
C SER A 207 33.76 -16.25 9.59
N ALA A 208 34.56 -17.13 8.99
CA ALA A 208 35.87 -17.50 9.50
C ALA A 208 36.91 -16.36 9.37
N ASP A 209 36.72 -15.43 8.43
CA ASP A 209 37.62 -14.29 8.15
C ASP A 209 37.03 -12.95 8.64
N PRO A 210 37.28 -12.54 9.90
CA PRO A 210 36.67 -11.34 10.49
C PRO A 210 37.01 -10.03 9.75
N GLU A 211 38.20 -9.94 9.13
CA GLU A 211 38.61 -8.76 8.35
C GLU A 211 37.79 -8.58 7.06
N LYS A 212 37.52 -9.68 6.34
CA LYS A 212 36.68 -9.65 5.14
C LYS A 212 35.23 -9.33 5.48
N LEU A 213 34.76 -9.80 6.63
CA LEU A 213 33.41 -9.56 7.12
C LEU A 213 33.20 -8.08 7.48
N ALA A 214 34.16 -7.48 8.19
CA ALA A 214 34.15 -6.05 8.52
C ALA A 214 34.20 -5.17 7.25
N ALA A 215 35.08 -5.48 6.29
CA ALA A 215 35.16 -4.74 5.03
C ALA A 215 33.86 -4.81 4.21
N ARG A 216 33.18 -5.96 4.23
CA ARG A 216 31.93 -6.17 3.50
C ARG A 216 30.73 -5.51 4.19
N ALA A 217 30.69 -5.48 5.53
CA ALA A 217 29.70 -4.74 6.31
C ALA A 217 29.78 -3.23 6.04
N VAL A 218 30.98 -2.66 5.99
CA VAL A 218 31.20 -1.25 5.63
C VAL A 218 30.73 -0.94 4.20
N LYS A 219 30.98 -1.86 3.25
CA LYS A 219 30.49 -1.73 1.86
C LYS A 219 28.96 -1.77 1.75
N LEU A 220 28.29 -2.60 2.54
CA LEU A 220 26.83 -2.68 2.57
C LEU A 220 26.21 -1.44 3.22
N ALA A 221 26.79 -0.96 4.32
CA ALA A 221 26.33 0.26 5.01
C ALA A 221 26.50 1.54 4.18
N THR A 222 27.52 1.59 3.30
CA THR A 222 27.73 2.72 2.38
C THR A 222 26.86 2.66 1.14
N LYS A 223 26.43 1.45 0.71
CA LYS A 223 25.54 1.28 -0.45
C LYS A 223 24.10 1.71 -0.14
N GLY A 224 23.60 1.47 1.07
CA GLY A 224 22.26 1.90 1.51
C GLY A 224 22.09 3.40 1.82
N LYS A 225 23.13 4.22 1.64
CA LYS A 225 23.09 5.69 1.84
C LYS A 225 23.15 6.50 0.54
N LYS A 226 23.28 5.84 -0.61
CA LYS A 226 23.43 6.47 -1.93
C LYS A 226 22.20 6.35 -2.84
N GLU A 227 21.11 5.78 -2.35
CA GLU A 227 19.82 5.68 -3.04
C GLU A 227 18.73 6.30 -2.17
#